data_AF-A0A8M1MLK9-F1
#
_entry.id   AF-A0A8M1MLK9-F1
#
_cell.length_a   1.000
_cell.length_b   1.000
_cell.length_c   1.000
_cell.angle_alpha   90.00
_cell.angle_beta   90.00
_cell.angle_gamma   90.00
#
_symmetry.space_group_name_H-M   'P 1'
#
loop_
_entity.id
_entity.type
_entity.pdbx_description
1 polymer ?
#
loop_
_entity_poly.entity_id
_entity_poly.type
_entity_poly.pdbx_seq_one_letter_code
_entity_poly.pdbx_strand_id
1 'polypeptide(L)'
;MDELQDVQLTEIKPLLNDKTGTRNFQDFDCQEHDIETTHGVYPTMDELAEMLPPVLTHLSLKSIIGIGVGAGAYILSRFALSHPELVEGLVLINVDPCAKGWIDWAASKLSGLTTNVVDIILAHHFGQEELQANLDLIQTYRLHIAQDINQENLQLFLGSYNGRRDLEIERPLLGQNDNKSKTLKCSTLLVVGDSSPAVEAVVECNSRLNPVNTTLLKMADCGGLPQVVQPGKLTEAFKYFLQGMGYIPYVQLSHLSTESVPSASMTRLARSRTHSTSSSIGSGESAFSRSVTSNQSDGTQESSESPDVVDRDQTMEVSC
;
A
#
# COMPACT_ATOMS: atom_id res chain seq x y z
N MET A 1 19.09 -32.85 -33.57
CA MET A 1 18.45 -32.53 -34.86
C MET A 1 16.99 -32.83 -34.67
N ASP A 2 16.12 -32.07 -35.34
CA ASP A 2 14.67 -32.02 -35.16
C ASP A 2 14.23 -31.30 -33.86
N GLU A 3 13.29 -30.37 -33.87
CA GLU A 3 12.98 -29.35 -34.90
C GLU A 3 12.27 -28.18 -34.18
N LEU A 4 12.54 -26.93 -34.57
CA LEU A 4 11.76 -25.79 -34.03
C LEU A 4 10.35 -25.83 -34.63
N GLN A 5 9.32 -25.71 -33.79
CA GLN A 5 8.00 -25.29 -34.25
C GLN A 5 7.64 -23.95 -33.62
N ASP A 6 7.48 -22.94 -34.47
CA ASP A 6 7.14 -21.57 -34.10
C ASP A 6 5.75 -21.50 -33.44
N VAL A 7 5.71 -21.11 -32.17
CA VAL A 7 4.46 -20.73 -31.51
C VAL A 7 4.12 -19.32 -31.96
N GLN A 8 3.15 -19.18 -32.88
CA GLN A 8 2.65 -17.87 -33.27
C GLN A 8 2.00 -17.17 -32.07
N LEU A 9 2.55 -16.00 -31.69
CA LEU A 9 1.84 -15.06 -30.85
C LEU A 9 0.62 -14.56 -31.62
N THR A 10 -0.56 -15.06 -31.25
CA THR A 10 -1.82 -14.48 -31.69
C THR A 10 -2.02 -13.15 -30.96
N GLU A 11 -2.08 -12.06 -31.73
CA GLU A 11 -2.30 -10.71 -31.20
C GLU A 11 -3.53 -10.66 -30.28
N ILE A 12 -3.32 -10.19 -29.05
CA ILE A 12 -4.42 -9.86 -28.14
C ILE A 12 -5.07 -8.57 -28.66
N LYS A 13 -6.14 -8.72 -29.46
CA LYS A 13 -6.93 -7.57 -29.91
C LYS A 13 -7.50 -6.82 -28.70
N PRO A 14 -7.35 -5.48 -28.63
CA PRO A 14 -7.95 -4.70 -27.55
C PRO A 14 -9.48 -4.78 -27.63
N LEU A 15 -10.12 -5.16 -26.53
CA LEU A 15 -11.58 -5.19 -26.39
C LEU A 15 -12.15 -3.78 -26.17
N LEU A 16 -12.05 -2.94 -27.19
CA LEU A 16 -12.76 -1.65 -27.29
C LEU A 16 -13.62 -1.65 -28.55
N ASN A 17 -14.79 -2.28 -28.45
CA ASN A 17 -15.78 -2.27 -29.52
C ASN A 17 -17.16 -1.91 -28.96
N ASP A 18 -17.29 -0.66 -28.49
CA ASP A 18 -18.60 -0.02 -28.42
C ASP A 18 -18.56 1.43 -28.93
N LYS A 19 -19.48 1.75 -29.83
CA LYS A 19 -19.40 2.92 -30.72
C LYS A 19 -20.17 4.15 -30.19
N THR A 20 -19.89 4.56 -28.95
CA THR A 20 -20.31 5.88 -28.41
C THR A 20 -19.35 6.36 -27.33
N GLY A 21 -18.09 6.64 -27.69
CA GLY A 21 -17.10 7.03 -26.68
C GLY A 21 -15.72 7.45 -27.17
N THR A 22 -15.48 7.65 -28.48
CA THR A 22 -14.19 8.13 -29.01
C THR A 22 -13.98 9.62 -28.73
N ARG A 23 -13.76 9.96 -27.45
CA ARG A 23 -12.71 10.92 -27.11
C ARG A 23 -11.42 10.13 -27.13
N ASN A 24 -10.57 10.41 -28.11
CA ASN A 24 -9.29 9.75 -28.24
C ASN A 24 -8.52 9.92 -26.93
N PHE A 25 -8.11 8.80 -26.31
CA PHE A 25 -6.81 8.80 -25.64
C PHE A 25 -5.79 8.94 -26.77
N GLN A 26 -5.57 10.19 -27.19
CA GLN A 26 -4.34 10.55 -27.89
C GLN A 26 -3.21 10.16 -26.97
N ASP A 27 -2.13 9.64 -27.54
CA ASP A 27 -0.85 9.59 -26.84
C ASP A 27 -0.64 10.97 -26.21
N PHE A 28 -0.46 11.00 -24.88
CA PHE A 28 -0.01 12.21 -24.23
C PHE A 28 1.43 12.41 -24.71
N ASP A 29 1.54 13.17 -25.80
CA ASP A 29 2.79 13.66 -26.34
C ASP A 29 3.35 14.62 -25.29
N CYS A 30 4.05 14.05 -24.31
CA CYS A 30 4.73 14.74 -23.23
C CYS A 30 5.90 15.50 -23.84
N GLN A 31 5.60 16.62 -24.52
CA GLN A 31 6.60 17.57 -24.94
C GLN A 31 7.23 18.12 -23.67
N GLU A 32 8.43 17.62 -23.34
CA GLU A 32 9.30 18.21 -22.33
C GLU A 32 9.69 19.61 -22.83
N HIS A 33 8.83 20.58 -22.56
CA HIS A 33 9.22 21.98 -22.57
C HIS A 33 10.10 22.21 -21.33
N ASP A 34 11.23 22.90 -21.53
CA ASP A 34 11.95 23.49 -20.42
C ASP A 34 10.96 24.29 -19.58
N ILE A 35 11.01 24.14 -18.26
CA ILE A 35 10.06 24.82 -17.40
C ILE A 35 10.47 26.29 -17.35
N GLU A 36 9.92 27.09 -18.28
CA GLU A 36 9.88 28.55 -18.22
C GLU A 36 9.01 28.97 -17.02
N THR A 37 9.53 28.70 -15.82
CA THR A 37 8.97 29.14 -14.56
C THR A 37 8.91 30.66 -14.60
N THR A 38 7.69 31.20 -14.65
CA THR A 38 7.44 32.65 -14.76
C THR A 38 8.04 33.44 -13.58
N HIS A 39 8.50 32.74 -12.53
CA HIS A 39 9.17 33.27 -11.35
C HIS A 39 10.41 32.47 -10.87
N GLY A 40 10.97 31.52 -11.64
CA GLY A 40 12.26 30.89 -11.32
C GLY A 40 12.28 29.83 -10.19
N VAL A 41 11.14 29.27 -9.78
CA VAL A 41 11.05 28.30 -8.66
C VAL A 41 10.27 27.05 -9.08
N TYR A 42 10.84 25.87 -8.82
CA TYR A 42 10.20 24.57 -9.06
C TYR A 42 9.23 24.21 -7.92
N PRO A 43 8.04 23.61 -8.19
CA PRO A 43 7.05 23.34 -7.16
C PRO A 43 7.51 22.38 -6.07
N THR A 44 7.14 22.67 -4.82
CA THR A 44 7.28 21.75 -3.68
C THR A 44 6.37 20.52 -3.84
N MET A 45 6.68 19.44 -3.12
CA MET A 45 5.88 18.20 -3.14
C MET A 45 4.41 18.38 -2.72
N ASP A 46 4.10 19.42 -1.94
CA ASP A 46 2.73 19.76 -1.57
C ASP A 46 2.04 20.54 -2.70
N GLU A 47 2.71 21.52 -3.33
CA GLU A 47 2.20 22.23 -4.53
C GLU A 47 2.00 21.28 -5.73
N LEU A 48 2.88 20.28 -5.91
CA LEU A 48 2.70 19.23 -6.92
C LEU A 48 1.40 18.44 -6.72
N ALA A 49 0.94 18.27 -5.48
CA ALA A 49 -0.34 17.63 -5.18
C ALA A 49 -1.54 18.56 -5.45
N GLU A 50 -1.36 19.87 -5.28
CA GLU A 50 -2.36 20.91 -5.63
C GLU A 50 -2.56 21.07 -7.15
N MET A 51 -1.65 20.55 -7.99
CA MET A 51 -1.85 20.48 -9.44
C MET A 51 -2.86 19.40 -9.88
N LEU A 52 -3.17 18.40 -9.03
CA LEU A 52 -4.06 17.30 -9.39
C LEU A 52 -5.56 17.66 -9.49
N PRO A 53 -6.19 18.44 -8.57
CA PRO A 53 -7.58 18.85 -8.73
C PRO A 53 -7.87 19.61 -10.04
N PRO A 54 -7.01 20.53 -10.53
CA PRO A 54 -7.13 21.11 -11.87
C PRO A 54 -7.12 20.07 -13.01
N VAL A 55 -6.28 19.04 -12.94
CA VAL A 55 -6.24 17.95 -13.94
C VAL A 55 -7.55 17.17 -13.96
N LEU A 56 -8.07 16.77 -12.80
CA LEU A 56 -9.36 16.09 -12.69
C LEU A 56 -10.50 16.97 -13.26
N THR A 57 -10.48 18.26 -12.93
CA THR A 57 -11.48 19.23 -13.41
C THR A 57 -11.44 19.38 -14.93
N HIS A 58 -10.24 19.56 -15.51
CA HIS A 58 -10.05 19.68 -16.95
C HIS A 58 -10.52 18.43 -17.71
N LEU A 59 -10.21 17.25 -17.21
CA LEU A 59 -10.61 15.97 -17.78
C LEU A 59 -12.05 15.55 -17.43
N SER A 60 -12.77 16.35 -16.62
CA SER A 60 -14.13 16.05 -16.13
C SER A 60 -14.25 14.74 -15.33
N LEU A 61 -13.19 14.38 -14.59
CA LEU A 61 -13.15 13.22 -13.72
C LEU A 61 -13.74 13.56 -12.35
N LYS A 62 -14.59 12.67 -11.82
CA LYS A 62 -15.21 12.85 -10.49
C LYS A 62 -14.30 12.41 -9.34
N SER A 63 -13.50 11.39 -9.60
CA SER A 63 -12.72 10.65 -8.61
C SER A 63 -11.66 9.80 -9.32
N ILE A 64 -10.63 9.35 -8.59
CA ILE A 64 -9.58 8.47 -9.10
C ILE A 64 -9.29 7.29 -8.17
N ILE A 65 -8.71 6.24 -8.75
CA ILE A 65 -7.88 5.27 -8.04
C ILE A 65 -6.43 5.56 -8.43
N GLY A 66 -5.66 6.11 -7.50
CA GLY A 66 -4.29 6.54 -7.76
C GLY A 66 -3.28 5.40 -7.64
N ILE A 67 -2.28 5.37 -8.52
CA ILE A 67 -1.11 4.48 -8.40
C ILE A 67 0.14 5.36 -8.42
N GLY A 68 0.97 5.26 -7.38
CA GLY A 68 2.17 6.08 -7.24
C GLY A 68 3.38 5.28 -6.78
N VAL A 69 4.56 5.71 -7.22
CA VAL A 69 5.86 5.14 -6.81
C VAL A 69 6.68 6.24 -6.13
N GLY A 70 7.21 5.99 -4.94
CA GLY A 70 8.11 6.91 -4.22
C GLY A 70 7.54 8.32 -4.08
N ALA A 71 8.15 9.28 -4.78
CA ALA A 71 7.67 10.67 -4.86
C ALA A 71 6.20 10.75 -5.32
N GLY A 72 5.80 10.02 -6.37
CA GLY A 72 4.41 9.98 -6.83
C GLY A 72 3.44 9.39 -5.80
N ALA A 73 3.91 8.45 -4.97
CA ALA A 73 3.13 7.90 -3.86
C ALA A 73 2.91 8.95 -2.75
N TYR A 74 3.92 9.76 -2.43
CA TYR A 74 3.78 10.90 -1.52
C TYR A 74 2.80 11.94 -2.08
N ILE A 75 2.93 12.34 -3.35
CA ILE A 75 2.06 13.35 -3.99
C ILE A 75 0.59 12.90 -3.93
N LEU A 76 0.29 11.66 -4.34
CA LEU A 76 -1.06 11.10 -4.28
C LEU A 76 -1.58 10.99 -2.84
N SER A 77 -0.72 10.67 -1.88
CA SER A 77 -1.10 10.64 -0.45
C SER A 77 -1.43 12.04 0.08
N ARG A 78 -0.63 13.06 -0.26
CA ARG A 78 -0.91 14.46 0.10
C ARG A 78 -2.21 14.94 -0.55
N PHE A 79 -2.42 14.65 -1.83
CA PHE A 79 -3.67 14.95 -2.54
C PHE A 79 -4.89 14.28 -1.89
N ALA A 80 -4.82 13.00 -1.54
CA ALA A 80 -5.91 12.29 -0.86
C ALA A 80 -6.18 12.74 0.59
N LEU A 81 -5.21 13.37 1.25
CA LEU A 81 -5.41 14.02 2.55
C LEU A 81 -6.12 15.38 2.41
N SER A 82 -5.85 16.13 1.34
CA SER A 82 -6.50 17.42 1.05
C SER A 82 -7.89 17.27 0.41
N HIS A 83 -8.06 16.27 -0.46
CA HIS A 83 -9.26 16.02 -1.27
C HIS A 83 -9.73 14.55 -1.17
N PRO A 84 -10.11 14.07 0.03
CA PRO A 84 -10.56 12.69 0.22
C PRO A 84 -11.80 12.32 -0.62
N GLU A 85 -12.60 13.31 -1.04
CA GLU A 85 -13.75 13.15 -1.93
C GLU A 85 -13.37 12.82 -3.38
N LEU A 86 -12.13 13.12 -3.81
CA LEU A 86 -11.64 12.88 -5.16
C LEU A 86 -10.83 11.58 -5.29
N VAL A 87 -10.61 10.84 -4.20
CA VAL A 87 -9.76 9.64 -4.18
C VAL A 87 -10.49 8.46 -3.54
N GLU A 88 -10.80 7.44 -4.34
CA GLU A 88 -11.49 6.24 -3.86
C GLU A 88 -10.52 5.20 -3.29
N GLY A 89 -9.32 5.12 -3.88
CA GLY A 89 -8.27 4.22 -3.43
C GLY A 89 -6.89 4.62 -3.93
N LEU A 90 -5.87 4.12 -3.25
CA LEU A 90 -4.45 4.36 -3.56
C LEU A 90 -3.66 3.05 -3.56
N VAL A 91 -2.81 2.88 -4.56
CA VAL A 91 -1.72 1.89 -4.57
C VAL A 91 -0.40 2.66 -4.43
N LEU A 92 0.27 2.47 -3.30
CA LEU A 92 1.44 3.25 -2.90
C LEU A 92 2.68 2.35 -2.86
N ILE A 93 3.48 2.41 -3.91
CA ILE A 93 4.69 1.60 -4.08
C ILE A 93 5.88 2.40 -3.52
N ASN A 94 6.67 1.79 -2.62
CA ASN A 94 7.86 2.42 -2.01
C ASN A 94 7.58 3.82 -1.40
N VAL A 95 6.40 4.03 -0.80
CA VAL A 95 6.07 5.32 -0.17
C VAL A 95 6.90 5.59 1.08
N ASP A 96 7.43 6.80 1.18
CA ASP A 96 8.01 7.33 2.41
C ASP A 96 7.18 8.53 2.90
N PRO A 97 6.43 8.38 4.02
CA PRO A 97 5.58 9.44 4.56
C PRO A 97 6.37 10.48 5.36
N CYS A 98 7.64 10.22 5.67
CA CYS A 98 8.41 11.02 6.61
C CYS A 98 9.13 12.18 5.92
N ALA A 99 9.31 13.28 6.65
CA ALA A 99 10.30 14.29 6.28
C ALA A 99 11.68 13.61 6.24
N LYS A 100 12.47 13.85 5.19
CA LYS A 100 13.73 13.11 5.00
C LYS A 100 14.72 13.46 6.13
N GLY A 101 14.98 12.48 7.00
CA GLY A 101 16.14 12.44 7.90
C GLY A 101 17.43 12.28 7.09
N TRP A 102 17.76 13.28 6.26
CA TRP A 102 18.76 13.17 5.21
C TRP A 102 20.18 12.97 5.73
N ILE A 103 20.42 13.24 7.01
CA ILE A 103 21.75 13.18 7.62
C ILE A 103 22.32 11.76 7.59
N ASP A 104 21.57 10.71 7.95
CA ASP A 104 22.13 9.34 7.99
C ASP A 104 22.34 8.75 6.59
N TRP A 105 21.35 8.87 5.69
CA TRP A 105 21.48 8.41 4.30
C TRP A 105 22.58 9.17 3.55
N ALA A 106 22.62 10.50 3.67
CA ALA A 106 23.64 11.30 2.99
C ALA A 106 25.02 11.12 3.62
N ALA A 107 25.18 11.05 4.95
CA ALA A 107 26.49 10.82 5.57
C ALA A 107 27.13 9.49 5.14
N SER A 108 26.32 8.45 4.88
CA SER A 108 26.81 7.15 4.40
C SER A 108 27.32 7.15 2.94
N LYS A 109 26.94 8.13 2.10
CA LYS A 109 27.36 8.21 0.67
C LYS A 109 28.02 9.53 0.24
N LEU A 110 27.96 10.61 1.03
CA LEU A 110 28.66 11.89 0.78
C LEU A 110 30.18 11.80 0.97
N SER A 111 30.72 10.68 1.46
CA SER A 111 32.17 10.45 1.50
C SER A 111 32.80 10.38 0.10
N GLY A 112 32.00 10.28 -0.98
CA GLY A 112 32.43 10.46 -2.37
C GLY A 112 31.82 11.74 -2.96
N LEU A 113 32.57 12.85 -2.95
CA LEU A 113 32.10 14.22 -3.21
C LEU A 113 31.68 14.53 -4.67
N THR A 114 31.34 13.53 -5.50
CA THR A 114 31.12 13.66 -6.96
C THR A 114 30.03 12.72 -7.50
N THR A 115 28.99 12.37 -6.73
CA THR A 115 27.91 11.48 -7.22
C THR A 115 27.00 12.16 -8.24
N ASN A 116 26.84 11.54 -9.41
CA ASN A 116 25.91 11.96 -10.45
C ASN A 116 24.44 11.88 -9.95
N VAL A 117 23.57 12.78 -10.40
CA VAL A 117 22.11 12.74 -10.14
C VAL A 117 21.51 11.38 -10.50
N VAL A 118 21.96 10.77 -11.59
CA VAL A 118 21.58 9.42 -12.02
C VAL A 118 21.92 8.37 -10.95
N ASP A 119 23.13 8.42 -10.37
CA ASP A 119 23.57 7.48 -9.31
C ASP A 119 22.78 7.67 -8.00
N ILE A 120 22.41 8.92 -7.68
CA ILE A 120 21.54 9.23 -6.55
C ILE A 120 20.15 8.61 -6.73
N ILE A 121 19.56 8.72 -7.93
CA ILE A 121 18.23 8.19 -8.24
C ILE A 121 18.24 6.66 -8.31
N LEU A 122 19.29 6.05 -8.88
CA LEU A 122 19.47 4.60 -8.86
C LEU A 122 19.57 4.07 -7.43
N ALA A 123 20.36 4.73 -6.56
CA ALA A 123 20.48 4.37 -5.14
C ALA A 123 19.23 4.69 -4.30
N HIS A 124 18.28 5.46 -4.82
CA HIS A 124 16.96 5.64 -4.20
C HIS A 124 16.00 4.50 -4.56
N HIS A 125 16.07 4.00 -5.80
CA HIS A 125 15.20 2.91 -6.25
C HIS A 125 15.70 1.55 -5.79
N PHE A 126 16.96 1.21 -6.04
CA PHE A 126 17.47 -0.16 -5.97
C PHE A 126 18.25 -0.46 -4.69
N GLY A 127 18.14 -1.70 -4.21
CA GLY A 127 18.95 -2.20 -3.10
C GLY A 127 20.45 -2.26 -3.46
N GLN A 128 21.35 -2.18 -2.47
CA GLN A 128 22.79 -2.16 -2.73
C GLN A 128 23.31 -3.46 -3.38
N GLU A 129 22.68 -4.60 -3.09
CA GLU A 129 22.96 -5.90 -3.72
C GLU A 129 22.39 -5.97 -5.14
N GLU A 130 21.15 -5.50 -5.34
CA GLU A 130 20.47 -5.43 -6.64
C GLU A 130 21.25 -4.56 -7.63
N LEU A 131 21.79 -3.43 -7.16
CA LEU A 131 22.64 -2.51 -7.92
C LEU A 131 23.97 -3.13 -8.38
N GLN A 132 24.44 -4.18 -7.71
CA GLN A 132 25.66 -4.92 -8.06
C GLN A 132 25.38 -6.18 -8.89
N ALA A 133 24.22 -6.82 -8.69
CA ALA A 133 23.90 -8.12 -9.28
C ALA A 133 23.14 -8.04 -10.62
N ASN A 134 22.20 -7.10 -10.77
CA ASN A 134 21.21 -7.13 -11.86
C ASN A 134 21.56 -6.14 -12.99
N LEU A 135 22.71 -6.36 -13.63
CA LEU A 135 23.36 -5.38 -14.51
C LEU A 135 22.47 -4.87 -15.64
N ASP A 136 21.69 -5.73 -16.31
CA ASP A 136 20.90 -5.32 -17.48
C ASP A 136 19.77 -4.35 -17.09
N LEU A 137 18.96 -4.68 -16.09
CA LEU A 137 17.88 -3.81 -15.59
C LEU A 137 18.45 -2.46 -15.08
N ILE A 138 19.54 -2.51 -14.33
CA ILE A 138 20.20 -1.32 -13.79
C ILE A 138 20.80 -0.46 -14.92
N GLN A 139 21.37 -1.06 -15.96
CA GLN A 139 21.88 -0.33 -17.13
C GLN A 139 20.74 0.31 -17.94
N THR A 140 19.65 -0.40 -18.19
CA THR A 140 18.46 0.18 -18.84
C THR A 140 17.92 1.37 -18.05
N TYR A 141 17.76 1.24 -16.73
CA TYR A 141 17.33 2.36 -15.88
C TYR A 141 18.34 3.51 -15.84
N ARG A 142 19.65 3.21 -15.81
CA ARG A 142 20.71 4.23 -15.86
C ARG A 142 20.64 5.04 -17.16
N LEU A 143 20.43 4.39 -18.30
CA LEU A 143 20.27 5.06 -19.59
C LEU A 143 18.98 5.89 -19.63
N HIS A 144 17.85 5.30 -19.23
CA HIS A 144 16.55 5.98 -19.17
C HIS A 144 16.61 7.28 -18.34
N ILE A 145 17.14 7.20 -17.11
CA ILE A 145 17.29 8.37 -16.22
C ILE A 145 18.25 9.42 -16.79
N ALA A 146 19.26 9.02 -17.59
CA ALA A 146 20.29 9.91 -18.12
C ALA A 146 19.97 10.52 -19.50
N GLN A 147 19.07 9.90 -20.28
CA GLN A 147 18.83 10.24 -21.69
C GLN A 147 17.38 10.63 -21.98
N ASP A 148 16.41 10.05 -21.27
CA ASP A 148 14.98 10.20 -21.58
C ASP A 148 14.29 11.26 -20.70
N ILE A 149 15.05 11.95 -19.84
CA ILE A 149 14.55 12.98 -18.90
C ILE A 149 15.50 14.19 -18.92
N ASN A 150 14.96 15.41 -19.03
CA ASN A 150 15.73 16.65 -18.84
C ASN A 150 16.43 16.69 -17.47
N GLN A 151 17.77 16.73 -17.47
CA GLN A 151 18.59 16.59 -16.26
C GLN A 151 18.48 17.79 -15.30
N GLU A 152 18.23 19.00 -15.81
CA GLU A 152 18.07 20.20 -14.97
C GLU A 152 16.73 20.13 -14.22
N ASN A 153 15.64 19.82 -14.93
CA ASN A 153 14.32 19.60 -14.35
C ASN A 153 14.32 18.42 -13.36
N LEU A 154 15.07 17.35 -13.66
CA LEU A 154 15.22 16.19 -12.78
C LEU A 154 15.93 16.53 -11.48
N GLN A 155 16.97 17.37 -11.52
CA GLN A 155 17.64 17.86 -10.31
C GLN A 155 16.69 18.71 -9.45
N LEU A 156 15.84 19.53 -10.07
CA LEU A 156 14.83 20.33 -9.37
C LEU A 156 13.75 19.44 -8.72
N PHE A 157 13.25 18.42 -9.42
CA PHE A 157 12.31 17.44 -8.88
C PHE A 157 12.91 16.65 -7.71
N LEU A 158 14.15 16.19 -7.84
CA LEU A 158 14.90 15.55 -6.77
C LEU A 158 15.10 16.48 -5.57
N GLY A 159 15.35 17.77 -5.80
CA GLY A 159 15.39 18.81 -4.76
C GLY A 159 14.06 18.91 -4.01
N SER A 160 12.96 19.04 -4.75
CA SER A 160 11.59 19.09 -4.20
C SER A 160 11.27 17.85 -3.35
N TYR A 161 11.54 16.65 -3.86
CA TYR A 161 11.29 15.41 -3.12
C TYR A 161 12.16 15.26 -1.86
N ASN A 162 13.43 15.68 -1.90
CA ASN A 162 14.27 15.70 -0.70
C ASN A 162 13.82 16.74 0.33
N GLY A 163 13.21 17.85 -0.13
CA GLY A 163 12.60 18.89 0.71
C GLY A 163 11.19 18.57 1.22
N ARG A 164 10.66 17.36 0.99
CA ARG A 164 9.32 16.98 1.46
C ARG A 164 9.19 17.11 2.98
N ARG A 165 8.00 17.51 3.40
CA ARG A 165 7.60 17.55 4.82
C ARG A 165 7.09 16.16 5.23
N ASP A 166 6.83 15.98 6.51
CA ASP A 166 6.11 14.80 6.98
C ASP A 166 4.66 14.84 6.47
N LEU A 167 4.07 13.69 6.13
CA LEU A 167 2.66 13.64 5.72
C LEU A 167 1.70 14.02 6.87
N GLU A 168 2.17 13.97 8.11
CA GLU A 168 1.44 14.21 9.36
C GLU A 168 0.26 13.24 9.51
N ILE A 169 0.46 11.99 9.07
CA ILE A 169 -0.52 10.91 9.23
C ILE A 169 -0.35 10.22 10.59
N GLU A 170 -1.47 9.92 11.25
CA GLU A 170 -1.51 9.19 12.52
C GLU A 170 -2.58 8.10 12.49
N ARG A 171 -2.30 6.96 13.15
CA ARG A 171 -3.24 5.84 13.20
C ARG A 171 -4.39 6.19 14.15
N PRO A 172 -5.66 6.14 13.71
CA PRO A 172 -6.80 6.40 14.57
C PRO A 172 -6.92 5.32 15.65
N LEU A 173 -7.24 5.74 16.88
CA LEU A 173 -7.53 4.83 17.99
C LEU A 173 -8.92 4.23 17.84
N LEU A 174 -9.03 2.90 18.03
CA LEU A 174 -10.30 2.19 17.92
C LEU A 174 -11.33 2.72 18.90
N GLY A 175 -12.49 3.15 18.39
CA GLY A 175 -13.59 3.72 19.19
C GLY A 175 -13.52 5.24 19.39
N GLN A 176 -12.51 5.92 18.84
CA GLN A 176 -12.47 7.38 18.77
C GLN A 176 -13.02 7.87 17.42
N ASN A 177 -13.53 9.10 17.34
CA ASN A 177 -14.14 9.62 16.11
C ASN A 177 -13.11 9.77 14.97
N ASP A 178 -13.23 8.94 13.93
CA ASP A 178 -12.36 8.93 12.73
C ASP A 178 -12.20 10.31 12.05
N ASN A 179 -13.17 11.21 12.24
CA ASN A 179 -13.17 12.57 11.68
C ASN A 179 -12.11 13.51 12.27
N LYS A 180 -11.42 13.13 13.37
CA LYS A 180 -10.33 13.94 13.95
C LYS A 180 -8.92 13.48 13.57
N SER A 181 -8.73 12.21 13.21
CA SER A 181 -7.41 11.69 12.85
C SER A 181 -7.06 12.06 11.40
N LYS A 182 -5.95 12.79 11.23
CA LYS A 182 -5.33 13.07 9.94
C LYS A 182 -4.72 11.77 9.42
N THR A 183 -5.43 11.11 8.51
CA THR A 183 -5.07 9.80 7.94
C THR A 183 -5.87 9.58 6.67
N LEU A 184 -5.40 8.71 5.78
CA LEU A 184 -6.08 8.39 4.53
C LEU A 184 -7.45 7.76 4.81
N LYS A 185 -8.51 8.28 4.17
CA LYS A 185 -9.88 7.74 4.29
C LYS A 185 -10.18 6.67 3.24
N CYS A 186 -9.57 6.78 2.07
CA CYS A 186 -9.67 5.86 0.94
C CYS A 186 -9.05 4.48 1.23
N SER A 187 -9.39 3.47 0.42
CA SER A 187 -8.74 2.16 0.52
C SER A 187 -7.28 2.25 0.07
N THR A 188 -6.33 1.70 0.82
CA THR A 188 -4.90 1.86 0.54
C THR A 188 -4.19 0.51 0.45
N LEU A 189 -3.50 0.25 -0.66
CA LEU A 189 -2.59 -0.87 -0.85
C LEU A 189 -1.15 -0.35 -0.83
N LEU A 190 -0.44 -0.60 0.27
CA LEU A 190 1.00 -0.34 0.37
C LEU A 190 1.76 -1.50 -0.28
N VAL A 191 2.74 -1.21 -1.12
CA VAL A 191 3.54 -2.22 -1.84
C VAL A 191 5.03 -1.91 -1.67
N VAL A 192 5.82 -2.93 -1.33
CA VAL A 192 7.28 -2.82 -1.26
C VAL A 192 7.93 -4.18 -1.54
N GLY A 193 9.06 -4.17 -2.26
CA GLY A 193 9.89 -5.37 -2.41
C GLY A 193 10.61 -5.70 -1.10
N ASP A 194 10.84 -6.97 -0.79
CA ASP A 194 11.49 -7.39 0.45
C ASP A 194 12.96 -6.98 0.57
N SER A 195 13.64 -6.70 -0.55
CA SER A 195 15.00 -6.15 -0.63
C SER A 195 15.05 -4.68 -1.10
N SER A 196 13.90 -4.00 -1.14
CA SER A 196 13.80 -2.57 -1.49
C SER A 196 14.40 -1.67 -0.39
N PRO A 197 15.11 -0.57 -0.74
CA PRO A 197 15.57 0.42 0.24
C PRO A 197 14.42 1.15 0.95
N ALA A 198 13.17 1.01 0.48
CA ALA A 198 11.99 1.64 1.06
C ALA A 198 11.25 0.78 2.11
N VAL A 199 11.72 -0.42 2.45
CA VAL A 199 11.01 -1.35 3.37
C VAL A 199 10.66 -0.69 4.70
N GLU A 200 11.62 -0.04 5.36
CA GLU A 200 11.41 0.59 6.66
C GLU A 200 10.38 1.73 6.59
N ALA A 201 10.49 2.58 5.57
CA ALA A 201 9.58 3.71 5.36
C ALA A 201 8.14 3.27 5.03
N VAL A 202 7.96 2.19 4.25
CA VAL A 202 6.64 1.63 3.95
C VAL A 202 6.04 0.89 5.16
N VAL A 203 6.86 0.21 5.97
CA VAL A 203 6.41 -0.39 7.24
C VAL A 203 5.98 0.68 8.23
N GLU A 204 6.69 1.81 8.30
CA GLU A 204 6.29 2.95 9.13
C GLU A 204 5.03 3.65 8.59
N CYS A 205 4.89 3.78 7.26
CA CYS A 205 3.64 4.23 6.65
C CYS A 205 2.46 3.35 7.07
N ASN A 206 2.64 2.02 7.03
CA ASN A 206 1.63 1.07 7.52
C ASN A 206 1.34 1.27 9.01
N SER A 207 2.36 1.51 9.84
CA SER A 207 2.20 1.78 11.29
C SER A 207 1.27 2.98 11.54
N ARG A 208 1.40 4.03 10.71
CA ARG A 208 0.68 5.31 10.83
C ARG A 208 -0.69 5.35 10.12
N LEU A 209 -1.05 4.36 9.31
CA LEU A 209 -2.34 4.29 8.61
C LEU A 209 -3.40 3.49 9.38
N ASN A 210 -4.67 3.70 9.01
CA ASN A 210 -5.80 2.96 9.59
C ASN A 210 -5.80 1.49 9.09
N PRO A 211 -5.70 0.48 9.98
CA PRO A 211 -5.65 -0.92 9.58
C PRO A 211 -6.96 -1.46 8.99
N VAL A 212 -8.07 -0.70 9.05
CA VAL A 212 -9.36 -1.10 8.48
C VAL A 212 -9.41 -0.91 6.96
N ASN A 213 -8.77 0.15 6.44
CA ASN A 213 -8.76 0.48 5.01
C ASN A 213 -7.40 0.23 4.33
N THR A 214 -6.36 -0.12 5.10
CA THR A 214 -4.98 -0.29 4.60
C THR A 214 -4.57 -1.76 4.56
N THR A 215 -3.92 -2.19 3.47
CA THR A 215 -3.27 -3.50 3.33
C THR A 215 -1.80 -3.30 2.96
N LEU A 216 -0.88 -4.02 3.61
CA LEU A 216 0.54 -4.06 3.27
C LEU A 216 0.87 -5.34 2.50
N LEU A 217 1.44 -5.18 1.31
CA LEU A 217 2.00 -6.24 0.48
C LEU A 217 3.52 -6.10 0.43
N LYS A 218 4.24 -6.96 1.19
CA LYS A 218 5.68 -7.15 0.99
C LYS A 218 5.90 -8.25 -0.05
N MET A 219 6.47 -7.90 -1.19
CA MET A 219 6.69 -8.83 -2.31
C MET A 219 8.01 -9.57 -2.11
N ALA A 220 7.95 -10.90 -1.98
CA ALA A 220 9.12 -11.76 -1.81
C ALA A 220 9.96 -11.85 -3.10
N ASP A 221 11.27 -11.96 -2.94
CA ASP A 221 12.26 -12.05 -4.02
C ASP A 221 12.22 -10.81 -4.94
N CYS A 222 12.05 -9.62 -4.35
CA CYS A 222 11.78 -8.39 -5.09
C CYS A 222 12.51 -7.19 -4.51
N GLY A 223 13.22 -6.45 -5.38
CA GLY A 223 13.93 -5.23 -5.02
C GLY A 223 13.14 -3.96 -5.30
N GLY A 224 13.85 -2.98 -5.86
CA GLY A 224 13.43 -1.59 -5.96
C GLY A 224 12.20 -1.28 -6.81
N LEU A 225 11.88 -2.11 -7.81
CA LEU A 225 10.82 -1.84 -8.79
C LEU A 225 9.83 -3.00 -8.92
N PRO A 226 8.94 -3.24 -7.94
CA PRO A 226 8.02 -4.37 -7.96
C PRO A 226 7.10 -4.41 -9.18
N GLN A 227 6.73 -3.24 -9.71
CA GLN A 227 5.92 -3.09 -10.92
C GLN A 227 6.63 -3.49 -12.22
N VAL A 228 7.96 -3.60 -12.21
CA VAL A 228 8.78 -4.01 -13.38
C VAL A 228 9.30 -5.44 -13.20
N VAL A 229 9.77 -5.77 -12.00
CA VAL A 229 10.39 -7.08 -11.71
C VAL A 229 9.34 -8.19 -11.50
N GLN A 230 8.19 -7.86 -10.90
CA GLN A 230 7.13 -8.84 -10.59
C GLN A 230 5.72 -8.38 -11.01
N PRO A 231 5.51 -7.93 -12.27
CA PRO A 231 4.25 -7.34 -12.71
C PRO A 231 3.06 -8.28 -12.55
N GLY A 232 3.23 -9.59 -12.81
CA GLY A 232 2.13 -10.57 -12.66
C GLY A 232 1.57 -10.65 -11.23
N LYS A 233 2.45 -10.76 -10.22
CA LYS A 233 2.06 -10.76 -8.80
C LYS A 233 1.41 -9.43 -8.39
N LEU A 234 1.94 -8.30 -8.88
CA LEU A 234 1.36 -6.98 -8.60
C LEU A 234 -0.02 -6.79 -9.26
N THR A 235 -0.20 -7.22 -10.50
CA THR A 235 -1.48 -7.20 -11.21
C THR A 235 -2.52 -8.06 -10.49
N GLU A 236 -2.13 -9.22 -9.96
CA GLU A 236 -3.05 -10.05 -9.18
C GLU A 236 -3.47 -9.38 -7.86
N ALA A 237 -2.53 -8.77 -7.14
CA ALA A 237 -2.82 -7.99 -5.94
C ALA A 237 -3.75 -6.79 -6.25
N PHE A 238 -3.51 -6.09 -7.36
CA PHE A 238 -4.33 -4.97 -7.80
C PHE A 238 -5.76 -5.41 -8.17
N LYS A 239 -5.92 -6.56 -8.84
CA LYS A 239 -7.23 -7.20 -9.08
C LYS A 239 -7.99 -7.42 -7.77
N TYR A 240 -7.35 -7.99 -6.74
CA TYR A 240 -8.00 -8.20 -5.43
C TYR A 240 -8.30 -6.90 -4.69
N PHE A 241 -7.47 -5.87 -4.84
CA PHE A 241 -7.72 -4.54 -4.28
C PHE A 241 -8.97 -3.90 -4.90
N LEU A 242 -9.09 -3.89 -6.23
CA LEU A 242 -10.28 -3.43 -6.93
C LEU A 242 -11.53 -4.22 -6.53
N GLN A 243 -11.44 -5.55 -6.45
CA GLN A 243 -12.54 -6.40 -5.97
C GLN A 243 -12.94 -6.09 -4.53
N GLY A 244 -12.00 -5.76 -3.66
CA GLY A 244 -12.28 -5.30 -2.28
C GLY A 244 -13.07 -3.99 -2.23
N MET A 245 -12.88 -3.11 -3.23
CA MET A 245 -13.64 -1.86 -3.40
C MET A 245 -14.99 -2.06 -4.12
N GLY A 246 -15.32 -3.29 -4.56
CA GLY A 246 -16.53 -3.59 -5.33
C GLY A 246 -16.37 -3.44 -6.85
N TYR A 247 -15.18 -3.09 -7.33
CA TYR A 247 -14.85 -3.03 -8.75
C TYR A 247 -14.53 -4.41 -9.33
N ILE A 248 -14.85 -4.61 -10.61
CA ILE A 248 -14.54 -5.81 -11.40
C ILE A 248 -14.87 -7.15 -10.67
N PRO A 249 -16.13 -7.34 -10.23
CA PRO A 249 -16.53 -8.49 -9.40
C PRO A 249 -16.37 -9.85 -10.07
N TYR A 250 -16.19 -9.90 -11.40
CA TYR A 250 -16.04 -11.14 -12.15
C TYR A 250 -14.94 -11.01 -13.21
N VAL A 251 -13.70 -11.38 -12.86
CA VAL A 251 -12.61 -11.59 -13.83
C VAL A 251 -12.27 -13.08 -13.86
N GLN A 252 -12.89 -13.82 -14.77
CA GLN A 252 -12.53 -15.20 -15.04
C GLN A 252 -11.40 -15.23 -16.07
N LEU A 253 -10.16 -15.04 -15.60
CA LEU A 253 -8.95 -15.20 -16.41
C LEU A 253 -8.78 -16.68 -16.79
N SER A 254 -9.01 -17.02 -18.04
CA SER A 254 -8.91 -18.39 -18.57
C SER A 254 -7.48 -18.88 -18.80
N HIS A 255 -6.46 -18.03 -18.64
CA HIS A 255 -5.07 -18.32 -19.05
C HIS A 255 -3.98 -17.80 -18.09
N LEU A 256 -4.25 -17.71 -16.78
CA LEU A 256 -3.17 -17.65 -15.79
C LEU A 256 -2.95 -19.05 -15.22
N SER A 257 -1.68 -19.48 -15.20
CA SER A 257 -1.26 -20.79 -14.68
C SER A 257 -1.73 -20.98 -13.24
N THR A 258 -2.21 -22.18 -12.93
CA THR A 258 -2.63 -22.57 -11.56
C THR A 258 -1.43 -22.86 -10.66
N GLU A 259 -0.43 -21.99 -10.65
CA GLU A 259 0.58 -21.95 -9.60
C GLU A 259 0.04 -21.06 -8.47
N SER A 260 -0.37 -21.70 -7.38
CA SER A 260 -0.75 -20.99 -6.16
C SER A 260 0.43 -20.17 -5.66
N VAL A 261 0.31 -18.84 -5.68
CA VAL A 261 1.23 -17.97 -4.96
C VAL A 261 1.30 -18.46 -3.51
N PRO A 262 2.48 -18.81 -2.96
CA PRO A 262 2.59 -19.17 -1.55
C PRO A 262 1.97 -18.05 -0.73
N SER A 263 1.03 -18.39 0.15
CA SER A 263 0.24 -17.41 0.90
C SER A 263 1.16 -16.39 1.56
N ALA A 264 1.30 -15.21 0.96
CA ALA A 264 1.84 -14.04 1.63
C ALA A 264 1.06 -13.92 2.93
N SER A 265 1.76 -13.82 4.07
CA SER A 265 1.13 -13.93 5.39
C SER A 265 0.26 -12.70 5.64
N MET A 266 -0.95 -12.71 5.08
CA MET A 266 -1.94 -11.66 5.23
C MET A 266 -2.50 -11.75 6.64
N THR A 267 -2.00 -10.91 7.54
CA THR A 267 -2.52 -10.75 8.90
C THR A 267 -3.90 -10.06 8.88
N ARG A 268 -4.88 -10.68 8.22
CA ARG A 268 -6.28 -10.28 8.27
C ARG A 268 -6.92 -10.91 9.49
N LEU A 269 -7.15 -10.09 10.52
CA LEU A 269 -8.08 -10.41 11.60
C LEU A 269 -9.51 -10.45 11.04
N ALA A 270 -9.92 -11.62 10.56
CA ALA A 270 -11.27 -11.85 10.06
C ALA A 270 -12.28 -11.84 11.24
N ARG A 271 -13.08 -10.77 11.35
CA ARG A 271 -14.18 -10.72 12.32
C ARG A 271 -15.40 -11.44 11.76
N SER A 272 -15.84 -12.50 12.45
CA SER A 272 -17.07 -13.23 12.12
C SER A 272 -18.29 -12.31 12.13
N ARG A 273 -19.10 -12.37 11.07
CA ARG A 273 -20.41 -11.69 11.01
C ARG A 273 -21.45 -12.55 11.72
N THR A 274 -21.91 -12.12 12.89
CA THR A 274 -23.11 -12.68 13.52
C THR A 274 -24.34 -12.15 12.80
N HIS A 275 -25.05 -13.03 12.07
CA HIS A 275 -26.36 -12.71 11.51
C HIS A 275 -27.41 -12.68 12.63
N SER A 276 -27.85 -11.48 13.02
CA SER A 276 -29.02 -11.32 13.89
C SER A 276 -30.30 -11.41 13.04
N THR A 277 -30.89 -12.61 12.98
CA THR A 277 -32.23 -12.79 12.41
C THR A 277 -33.28 -12.30 13.39
N SER A 278 -34.00 -11.24 13.01
CA SER A 278 -35.23 -10.84 13.68
C SER A 278 -36.30 -11.92 13.49
N SER A 279 -36.98 -12.30 14.58
CA SER A 279 -38.20 -13.10 14.52
C SER A 279 -39.29 -12.45 15.36
N SER A 280 -40.52 -12.54 14.85
CA SER A 280 -41.67 -11.74 15.25
C SER A 280 -42.44 -12.32 16.45
N ILE A 281 -43.17 -11.44 17.12
CA ILE A 281 -44.16 -11.73 18.17
C ILE A 281 -45.12 -12.87 17.75
N GLY A 282 -45.34 -13.81 18.67
CA GLY A 282 -46.42 -14.81 18.62
C GLY A 282 -46.72 -15.31 20.04
N SER A 283 -47.91 -15.02 20.56
CA SER A 283 -48.38 -15.50 21.87
C SER A 283 -49.24 -16.76 21.71
N GLY A 284 -49.12 -17.73 22.61
CA GLY A 284 -49.94 -18.95 22.66
C GLY A 284 -49.53 -19.87 23.82
N GLU A 285 -50.50 -20.45 24.52
CA GLU A 285 -50.33 -21.06 25.86
C GLU A 285 -50.02 -22.58 25.86
N SER A 286 -49.54 -23.07 27.02
CA SER A 286 -49.65 -24.47 27.54
C SER A 286 -48.77 -25.58 26.90
N ALA A 287 -48.39 -26.69 27.57
CA ALA A 287 -48.25 -27.02 29.00
C ALA A 287 -47.44 -28.35 29.20
N PHE A 288 -46.92 -28.60 30.42
CA PHE A 288 -46.34 -29.87 30.96
C PHE A 288 -45.17 -30.55 30.20
N SER A 289 -44.02 -30.81 30.83
CA SER A 289 -43.86 -31.97 31.75
C SER A 289 -42.57 -31.94 32.58
N ARG A 290 -42.58 -32.60 33.75
CA ARG A 290 -41.42 -32.80 34.64
C ARG A 290 -40.60 -34.04 34.23
N SER A 291 -39.31 -34.04 34.58
CA SER A 291 -38.72 -35.19 35.28
C SER A 291 -37.54 -34.76 36.15
N VAL A 292 -37.44 -35.37 37.34
CA VAL A 292 -36.39 -35.16 38.36
C VAL A 292 -35.61 -36.46 38.49
N THR A 293 -34.30 -36.39 38.70
CA THR A 293 -33.58 -37.38 39.52
C THR A 293 -32.32 -36.75 40.12
N SER A 294 -32.26 -36.72 41.45
CA SER A 294 -31.03 -36.56 42.22
C SER A 294 -30.45 -37.93 42.56
N ASN A 295 -29.16 -37.97 42.90
CA ASN A 295 -28.62 -38.68 44.07
C ASN A 295 -27.28 -38.00 44.40
N GLN A 296 -27.11 -37.39 45.57
CA GLN A 296 -26.75 -38.04 46.85
C GLN A 296 -25.49 -38.92 46.69
N SER A 297 -24.29 -38.47 47.05
CA SER A 297 -23.76 -38.04 48.37
C SER A 297 -23.14 -39.20 49.15
N ASP A 298 -21.90 -39.03 49.56
CA ASP A 298 -21.41 -39.58 50.82
C ASP A 298 -20.43 -38.57 51.44
N GLY A 299 -20.32 -38.57 52.77
CA GLY A 299 -19.50 -37.59 53.48
C GLY A 299 -19.41 -37.81 54.98
N THR A 300 -18.38 -37.23 55.57
CA THR A 300 -18.11 -37.11 57.02
C THR A 300 -17.20 -35.88 57.19
N GLN A 301 -17.61 -34.84 57.92
CA GLN A 301 -17.21 -34.53 59.31
C GLN A 301 -15.67 -34.56 59.51
N GLU A 302 -14.96 -33.60 60.14
CA GLU A 302 -15.24 -32.29 60.79
C GLU A 302 -13.84 -31.64 61.07
N SER A 303 -13.60 -30.39 61.53
CA SER A 303 -14.42 -29.24 62.00
C SER A 303 -13.59 -27.92 62.00
N SER A 304 -14.25 -26.76 61.96
CA SER A 304 -13.81 -25.45 62.52
C SER A 304 -12.62 -24.64 61.96
N GLU A 305 -12.87 -23.32 61.86
CA GLU A 305 -12.00 -22.17 62.21
C GLU A 305 -10.79 -21.75 61.31
N SER A 306 -11.03 -20.63 60.60
CA SER A 306 -10.10 -19.55 60.21
C SER A 306 -9.65 -18.72 61.44
N PRO A 307 -8.73 -17.71 61.36
CA PRO A 307 -8.13 -17.06 60.17
C PRO A 307 -6.59 -16.88 60.24
N ASP A 308 -5.94 -16.26 59.23
CA ASP A 308 -5.48 -14.84 59.29
C ASP A 308 -4.42 -14.41 58.25
N VAL A 309 -4.44 -13.10 57.94
CA VAL A 309 -3.34 -12.22 57.46
C VAL A 309 -2.72 -12.44 56.05
N VAL A 310 -3.32 -11.70 55.11
CA VAL A 310 -2.72 -10.81 54.08
C VAL A 310 -1.21 -10.48 54.24
N ASP A 311 -0.39 -10.63 53.18
CA ASP A 311 0.11 -9.50 52.34
C ASP A 311 1.08 -9.93 51.21
N ARG A 312 1.14 -9.10 50.14
CA ARG A 312 2.18 -9.00 49.08
C ARG A 312 2.43 -10.16 48.11
N ASP A 313 1.85 -10.03 46.93
CA ASP A 313 2.44 -10.53 45.69
C ASP A 313 3.80 -9.88 45.42
N GLN A 314 4.79 -10.70 45.04
CA GLN A 314 6.10 -10.26 44.57
C GLN A 314 6.19 -10.31 43.05
N THR A 315 6.88 -9.32 42.49
CA THR A 315 7.44 -9.33 41.13
C THR A 315 8.31 -10.57 40.88
N MET A 316 8.16 -11.20 39.72
CA MET A 316 9.20 -12.05 39.13
C MET A 316 9.60 -11.53 37.75
N GLU A 317 10.87 -11.14 37.64
CA GLU A 317 11.62 -11.09 36.38
C GLU A 317 12.34 -12.43 36.15
N VAL A 318 13.17 -12.45 35.09
CA VAL A 318 14.29 -13.38 34.81
C VAL A 318 13.98 -14.62 33.95
N SER A 319 14.09 -14.39 32.64
CA SER A 319 15.05 -15.03 31.69
C SER A 319 15.39 -16.52 31.79
N CYS A 320 15.30 -17.19 30.64
CA CYS A 320 16.48 -17.55 29.83
C CYS A 320 16.20 -17.22 28.36
#